data_AF-A0A0F9N3Y8-F1
#
_entry.id   AF-A0A0F9N3Y8-F1
#
_cell.length_a   1.000
_cell.length_b   1.000
_cell.length_c   1.000
_cell.angle_alpha   90.00
_cell.angle_beta   90.00
_cell.angle_gamma   90.00
#
_symmetry.space_group_name_H-M   'P 1'
#
loop_
_entity.id
_entity.type
_entity.pdbx_description
1 polymer ?
#
loop_
_entity_poly.entity_id
_entity_poly.type
_entity_poly.pdbx_seq_one_letter_code
_entity_poly.pdbx_strand_id
1 'polypeptide(L)'
;MPSLVQTMAASPTVFAVEKRNAKIIPSHLMVDNVLGAQDAVLSIQDRFTPAVSNAVAIPVVTTVSRLSINVSMNACVSIRDELKDLKVLGQLEIVIGTPDAACIVSVGWNFD
;
A
#
# COMPACT_ATOMS: atom_id res chain seq x y z
N MET A 1 -4.14 5.58 16.20
CA MET A 1 -3.77 4.79 15.01
C MET A 1 -3.81 5.75 13.83
N PRO A 2 -2.69 6.03 13.17
CA PRO A 2 -2.68 6.89 11.98
C PRO A 2 -3.45 6.24 10.83
N SER A 3 -4.12 7.09 10.05
CA SER A 3 -4.85 6.70 8.85
C SER A 3 -4.71 7.78 7.79
N LEU A 4 -4.70 7.38 6.53
CA LEU A 4 -4.63 8.30 5.41
C LEU A 4 -5.58 7.86 4.31
N VAL A 5 -6.29 8.83 3.76
CA VAL A 5 -7.21 8.66 2.63
C VAL A 5 -6.60 9.41 1.45
N GLN A 6 -6.46 8.72 0.31
CA GLN A 6 -5.95 9.31 -0.92
C GLN A 6 -6.73 8.81 -2.12
N THR A 7 -6.84 9.65 -3.14
CA THR A 7 -7.32 9.29 -4.47
C THR A 7 -6.19 8.60 -5.24
N MET A 8 -6.51 7.56 -6.00
CA MET A 8 -5.54 6.82 -6.83
C MET A 8 -5.29 7.50 -8.19
N ALA A 9 -5.22 8.84 -8.21
CA ALA A 9 -4.99 9.66 -9.39
C ALA A 9 -3.55 9.54 -9.94
N ALA A 10 -2.62 9.04 -9.14
CA ALA A 10 -1.24 8.74 -9.51
C ALA A 10 -0.84 7.36 -8.98
N SER A 11 0.21 6.76 -9.52
CA SER A 11 0.73 5.45 -9.10
C SER A 11 2.26 5.48 -9.21
N PRO A 12 3.05 5.11 -8.19
CA PRO A 12 2.67 4.66 -6.84
C PRO A 12 2.15 5.79 -5.93
N THR A 13 1.35 5.44 -4.93
CA THR A 13 0.92 6.35 -3.84
C THR A 13 1.49 5.89 -2.50
N VAL A 14 2.03 6.83 -1.73
CA VAL A 14 2.69 6.53 -0.44
C VAL A 14 1.71 6.83 0.70
N PHE A 15 1.42 5.82 1.51
CA PHE A 15 0.52 5.93 2.66
C PHE A 15 1.26 6.12 3.98
N ALA A 16 2.35 5.38 4.16
CA ALA A 16 3.15 5.46 5.37
C ALA A 16 4.63 5.33 5.03
N VAL A 17 5.44 6.14 5.71
CA VAL A 17 6.90 6.15 5.57
C VAL A 17 7.51 5.40 6.75
N GLU A 18 8.61 4.70 6.49
CA GLU A 18 9.36 4.00 7.53
C GLU A 18 9.73 4.93 8.70
N LYS A 19 9.69 4.37 9.91
CA LYS A 19 10.20 5.01 11.12
C LYS A 19 11.33 4.13 11.66
N ARG A 20 12.37 4.75 12.19
CA ARG A 20 13.57 4.04 12.69
C ARG A 20 13.17 2.91 13.65
N ASN A 21 13.59 1.69 13.33
CA ASN A 21 13.34 0.45 14.08
C ASN A 21 11.86 0.11 14.32
N ALA A 22 10.95 0.62 13.50
CA ALA A 22 9.53 0.31 13.59
C ALA A 22 9.04 -0.33 12.30
N LYS A 23 8.17 -1.33 12.44
CA LYS A 23 7.48 -2.00 11.33
C LYS A 23 6.11 -1.37 11.14
N ILE A 24 5.68 -1.24 9.89
CA ILE A 24 4.35 -0.76 9.54
C ILE A 24 3.44 -1.97 9.39
N ILE A 25 2.40 -2.03 10.22
CA ILE A 25 1.38 -3.08 10.19
C ILE A 25 0.07 -2.45 9.73
N PRO A 26 -0.39 -2.70 8.49
CA PRO A 26 -1.70 -2.26 8.02
C PRO A 26 -2.78 -2.95 8.84
N SER A 27 -3.71 -2.18 9.39
CA SER A 27 -4.79 -2.67 10.25
C SER A 27 -6.15 -2.70 9.53
N HIS A 28 -6.32 -1.82 8.54
CA HIS A 28 -7.54 -1.71 7.76
C HIS A 28 -7.20 -1.09 6.40
N LEU A 29 -7.79 -1.64 5.35
CA LEU A 29 -7.80 -1.08 4.01
C LEU A 29 -9.25 -0.97 3.57
N MET A 30 -9.64 0.19 3.06
CA MET A 30 -10.90 0.38 2.37
C MET A 30 -10.61 0.97 1.00
N VAL A 31 -11.18 0.35 -0.01
CA VAL A 31 -11.11 0.80 -1.39
C VAL A 31 -12.53 1.11 -1.83
N ASP A 32 -12.77 2.36 -2.17
CA ASP A 32 -14.02 2.83 -2.75
C ASP A 32 -13.79 3.09 -4.25
N ASN A 33 -14.33 2.19 -5.07
CA ASN A 33 -14.31 2.28 -6.52
C ASN A 33 -15.74 2.50 -7.07
N VAL A 34 -16.64 3.07 -6.26
CA VAL A 34 -18.05 3.24 -6.64
C VAL A 34 -18.19 4.22 -7.81
N LEU A 35 -17.38 5.28 -7.83
CA LEU A 35 -17.34 6.26 -8.92
C LEU A 35 -16.23 5.96 -9.93
N GLY A 36 -15.56 4.82 -9.82
CA GLY A 36 -14.47 4.42 -10.70
C GLY A 36 -14.95 4.19 -12.11
N ALA A 37 -14.15 4.61 -13.09
CA ALA A 37 -14.47 4.42 -14.51
C ALA A 37 -14.25 2.97 -14.98
N GLN A 38 -13.58 2.15 -14.16
CA GLN A 38 -13.15 0.79 -14.49
C GLN A 38 -12.84 -0.04 -13.23
N ASP A 39 -12.59 -1.32 -13.42
CA ASP A 39 -12.09 -2.20 -12.36
C ASP A 39 -10.70 -1.72 -11.89
N ALA A 40 -10.53 -1.63 -10.57
CA ALA A 40 -9.30 -1.20 -9.93
C ALA A 40 -8.51 -2.42 -9.44
N VAL A 41 -7.35 -2.66 -10.06
CA VAL A 41 -6.37 -3.65 -9.58
C VAL A 41 -5.32 -2.92 -8.77
N LEU A 42 -5.36 -3.08 -7.44
CA LEU A 42 -4.44 -2.45 -6.50
C LEU A 42 -3.47 -3.47 -5.93
N SER A 43 -2.21 -3.07 -5.78
CA SER A 43 -1.20 -3.87 -5.09
C SER A 43 -0.57 -3.08 -3.95
N ILE A 44 -0.53 -3.68 -2.77
CA ILE A 44 0.22 -3.18 -1.63
C ILE A 44 1.67 -3.59 -1.82
N GLN A 45 2.57 -2.62 -1.78
CA GLN A 45 4.01 -2.80 -1.97
C GLN A 45 4.77 -2.30 -0.75
N ASP A 46 5.82 -3.04 -0.42
CA ASP A 46 6.82 -2.69 0.59
C ASP A 46 8.07 -2.20 -0.13
N ARG A 47 8.34 -0.89 -0.02
CA ARG A 47 9.49 -0.26 -0.67
C ARG A 47 10.55 0.07 0.38
N PHE A 48 11.68 -0.62 0.34
CA PHE A 48 12.76 -0.42 1.31
C PHE A 48 14.13 -0.36 0.63
N THR A 49 15.09 0.27 1.30
CA THR A 49 16.50 0.25 0.89
C THR A 49 17.24 -0.77 1.78
N PRO A 50 17.73 -1.89 1.24
CA PRO A 50 18.42 -2.90 2.04
C PRO A 50 19.73 -2.35 2.64
N ALA A 51 20.18 -2.91 3.76
CA ALA A 51 21.45 -2.52 4.37
C ALA A 51 22.65 -3.04 3.57
N VAL A 52 23.76 -2.29 3.60
CA VAL A 52 25.05 -2.61 2.92
C VAL A 52 25.63 -3.98 3.34
N SER A 53 25.21 -4.52 4.49
CA SER A 53 25.63 -5.82 5.01
C SER A 53 25.23 -7.02 4.13
N ASN A 54 24.40 -6.83 3.11
CA ASN A 54 23.98 -7.89 2.18
C ASN A 54 24.92 -8.06 0.96
N ALA A 55 26.20 -7.70 1.11
CA ALA A 55 27.25 -7.79 0.07
C ALA A 55 26.99 -6.95 -1.21
N VAL A 56 26.13 -5.94 -1.14
CA VAL A 56 25.90 -4.98 -2.23
C VAL A 56 26.59 -3.67 -1.89
N ALA A 57 27.60 -3.30 -2.68
CA ALA A 57 28.40 -2.08 -2.46
C ALA A 57 27.58 -0.78 -2.55
N ILE A 58 26.46 -0.81 -3.27
CA ILE A 58 25.53 0.32 -3.43
C ILE A 58 24.11 -0.25 -3.28
N PRO A 59 23.48 -0.14 -2.11
CA PRO A 59 22.11 -0.61 -1.93
C PRO A 59 21.15 0.10 -2.87
N VAL A 60 20.36 -0.66 -3.61
CA VAL A 60 19.33 -0.15 -4.52
C VAL A 60 17.97 -0.33 -3.86
N VAL A 61 17.07 0.63 -4.04
CA VAL A 61 15.70 0.54 -3.53
C VAL A 61 15.01 -0.69 -4.11
N THR A 62 14.46 -1.53 -3.25
CA THR A 62 13.71 -2.73 -3.63
C THR A 62 12.24 -2.56 -3.26
N THR A 63 11.37 -2.89 -4.21
CA THR A 63 9.92 -2.92 -4.03
C THR A 63 9.44 -4.37 -4.05
N VAL A 64 8.75 -4.80 -2.99
CA VAL A 64 8.17 -6.14 -2.89
C VAL A 64 6.66 -6.01 -2.87
N SER A 65 5.98 -6.61 -3.87
CA SER A 65 4.53 -6.72 -3.85
C SER A 65 4.09 -7.76 -2.82
N ARG A 66 3.15 -7.37 -1.96
CA ARG A 66 2.73 -8.18 -0.81
C ARG A 66 1.33 -8.72 -0.95
N LEU A 67 0.39 -7.89 -1.40
CA LEU A 67 -1.01 -8.25 -1.57
C LEU A 67 -1.54 -7.55 -2.82
N SER A 68 -2.29 -8.29 -3.64
CA SER A 68 -3.00 -7.74 -4.79
C SER A 68 -4.50 -7.91 -4.59
N ILE A 69 -5.26 -6.88 -4.93
CA ILE A 69 -6.70 -6.79 -4.71
C ILE A 69 -7.31 -6.30 -6.01
N ASN A 70 -8.37 -6.98 -6.44
CA ASN A 70 -9.21 -6.51 -7.53
C ASN A 70 -10.53 -6.01 -6.95
N VAL A 71 -10.88 -4.76 -7.26
CA VAL A 71 -12.15 -4.13 -6.88
C VAL A 71 -12.88 -3.77 -8.15
N SER A 72 -14.02 -4.41 -8.39
CA SER A 72 -14.85 -4.13 -9.56
C SER A 72 -15.32 -2.67 -9.58
N MET A 73 -15.71 -2.18 -10.76
CA MET A 73 -16.41 -0.90 -10.87
C MET A 73 -17.70 -0.91 -10.03
N ASN A 74 -18.14 0.27 -9.56
CA ASN A 74 -19.35 0.43 -8.74
C ASN A 74 -19.32 -0.37 -7.42
N ALA A 75 -18.15 -0.74 -6.92
CA ALA A 75 -18.00 -1.52 -5.70
C ALA A 75 -17.12 -0.81 -4.66
N CYS A 76 -17.38 -1.13 -3.40
CA CYS A 76 -16.53 -0.75 -2.28
C CYS A 76 -16.16 -2.02 -1.50
N VAL A 77 -14.88 -2.14 -1.15
CA VAL A 77 -14.33 -3.31 -0.45
C VAL A 77 -13.57 -2.85 0.77
N SER A 78 -13.84 -3.48 1.91
CA SER A 78 -13.09 -3.31 3.16
C SER A 78 -12.38 -4.60 3.53
N ILE A 79 -11.08 -4.52 3.81
CA ILE A 79 -10.19 -5.64 4.10
C ILE A 79 -9.54 -5.41 5.46
N ARG A 80 -9.54 -6.45 6.30
CA ARG A 80 -8.96 -6.40 7.66
C ARG A 80 -8.15 -7.64 7.99
N ASP A 81 -8.69 -8.82 7.75
CA ASP A 81 -8.09 -10.06 8.24
C ASP A 81 -6.85 -10.45 7.43
N GLU A 82 -6.87 -10.21 6.12
CA GLU A 82 -5.78 -10.46 5.17
C GLU A 82 -4.56 -9.56 5.42
N LEU A 83 -4.73 -8.49 6.19
CA LEU A 83 -3.67 -7.53 6.51
C LEU A 83 -2.93 -7.87 7.82
N LYS A 84 -3.46 -8.76 8.65
CA LYS A 84 -2.89 -9.08 9.99
C LYS A 84 -1.49 -9.67 9.91
N ASP A 85 -1.20 -10.43 8.86
CA ASP A 85 0.10 -11.06 8.65
C ASP A 85 1.07 -10.17 7.85
N LEU A 86 0.60 -9.02 7.38
CA LEU A 86 1.39 -8.13 6.56
C LEU A 86 2.27 -7.21 7.42
N LYS A 87 3.59 -7.40 7.31
CA LYS A 87 4.59 -6.56 7.96
C LYS A 87 5.44 -5.86 6.91
N VAL A 88 5.29 -4.54 6.82
CA VAL A 88 6.04 -3.68 5.91
C VAL A 88 7.22 -3.10 6.67
N LEU A 89 8.43 -3.28 6.13
CA LEU A 89 9.68 -2.86 6.77
C LEU A 89 10.12 -1.48 6.30
N GLY A 90 9.80 -1.11 5.07
CA GLY A 90 10.09 0.21 4.52
C GLY A 90 8.85 1.08 4.44
N GLN A 91 8.59 1.60 3.25
CA GLN A 91 7.44 2.44 2.93
C GLN A 91 6.26 1.58 2.48
N LEU A 92 5.08 1.92 2.99
CA LEU A 92 3.81 1.35 2.55
C LEU A 92 3.32 2.12 1.33
N GLU A 93 3.48 1.52 0.17
CA GLU A 93 3.00 2.06 -1.10
C GLU A 93 1.81 1.25 -1.61
N ILE A 94 0.84 1.91 -2.24
CA ILE A 94 -0.21 1.25 -3.00
C ILE A 94 -0.07 1.66 -4.47
N VAL A 95 -0.03 0.66 -5.33
CA VAL A 95 0.10 0.81 -6.77
C VAL A 95 -1.19 0.34 -7.41
N ILE A 96 -1.86 1.24 -8.13
CA ILE A 96 -2.99 0.89 -8.99
C ILE A 96 -2.49 0.60 -10.40
N GLY A 97 -3.06 -0.41 -11.05
CA GLY A 97 -2.69 -0.79 -12.43
C GLY A 97 -3.06 0.27 -13.47
N THR A 98 -4.14 1.01 -13.25
CA THR A 98 -4.53 2.16 -14.07
C THR A 98 -4.97 3.28 -13.14
N PRO A 99 -4.31 4.44 -13.15
CA PRO A 99 -4.67 5.57 -12.29
C PRO A 99 -6.11 6.02 -12.52
N ASP A 100 -6.86 6.18 -11.43
CA ASP A 100 -8.23 6.68 -11.42
C ASP A 100 -8.42 7.59 -10.20
N ALA A 101 -8.72 8.86 -10.46
CA ALA A 101 -8.95 9.86 -9.41
C ALA A 101 -10.26 9.62 -8.63
N ALA A 102 -11.21 8.88 -9.22
CA ALA A 102 -12.46 8.52 -8.58
C ALA A 102 -12.36 7.26 -7.70
N CYS A 103 -11.24 6.53 -7.79
CA CYS A 103 -10.91 5.43 -6.89
C CYS A 103 -10.25 5.99 -5.62
N ILE A 104 -10.90 5.84 -4.47
CA ILE A 104 -10.44 6.36 -3.18
C ILE A 104 -9.96 5.20 -2.32
N VAL A 105 -8.77 5.33 -1.75
CA VAL A 105 -8.18 4.33 -0.88
C VAL A 105 -7.92 4.93 0.49
N SER A 106 -8.39 4.24 1.52
CA SER A 106 -8.16 4.58 2.92
C SER A 106 -7.39 3.47 3.61
N VAL A 107 -6.24 3.79 4.17
CA VAL A 107 -5.40 2.85 4.92
C VAL A 107 -5.23 3.32 6.35
N GLY A 108 -5.48 2.44 7.31
CA GLY A 108 -5.10 2.63 8.71
C GLY A 108 -3.93 1.71 9.05
N TRP A 109 -2.93 2.20 9.77
CA TRP A 109 -1.75 1.42 10.15
C TRP A 109 -1.31 1.66 11.60
N ASN A 110 -0.50 0.74 12.09
CA ASN A 110 0.22 0.85 13.36
C ASN A 110 1.73 0.75 13.13
N PHE A 111 2.47 1.33 14.07
CA PHE A 111 3.90 1.11 14.21
C PHE A 111 4.13 0.15 15.37
N ASP A 112 4.88 -0.92 15.10
CA ASP A 112 5.36 -1.88 16.10
C ASP A 112 6.90 -1.86 16.13
#